data_AF-A0A969GLN3-F1
#
_entry.id   AF-A0A969GLN3-F1
#
_cell.length_a   1.000
_cell.length_b   1.000
_cell.length_c   1.000
_cell.angle_alpha   90.00
_cell.angle_beta   90.00
_cell.angle_gamma   90.00
#
_symmetry.space_group_name_H-M   'P 1'
#
loop_
_entity.id
_entity.type
_entity.pdbx_description
1 polymer ?
#
loop_
_entity_poly.entity_id
_entity_poly.type
_entity_poly.pdbx_seq_one_letter_code
_entity_poly.pdbx_strand_id
1 'polypeptide(L)'
;MTRSGGLASHSDASYDLAYHLRYNGLGSPVALDWGFDATVRFLSEGTVTPIEVFGYGSPTTPDENFARLGGFLENPDVVYLLHTAGQEAFAGRRERFIDAATARGLTPHLEKVFSQRDGTPLIELWRVLP
;
A
#
# COMPACT_ATOMS: atom_id res chain seq x y z
N MET A 1 -14.66 -8.66 28.40
CA MET A 1 -14.81 -7.34 27.73
C MET A 1 -13.69 -7.21 26.73
N THR A 2 -13.98 -7.44 25.45
CA THR A 2 -13.01 -7.35 24.36
C THR A 2 -12.84 -5.88 24.00
N ARG A 3 -11.70 -5.28 24.36
CA ARG A 3 -11.36 -3.91 24.01
C ARG A 3 -11.08 -3.87 22.51
N SER A 4 -11.97 -3.22 21.76
CA SER A 4 -11.84 -2.87 20.35
C SER A 4 -10.71 -1.85 20.13
N GLY A 5 -9.48 -2.21 20.49
CA GLY A 5 -8.29 -1.37 20.34
C GLY A 5 -7.80 -1.25 18.90
N GLY A 6 -8.17 -2.21 18.03
CA GLY A 6 -7.71 -2.23 16.62
C GLY A 6 -8.31 -1.15 15.73
N LEU A 7 -9.45 -0.53 16.10
CA LEU A 7 -10.04 0.53 15.26
C LEU A 7 -9.41 1.91 15.50
N ALA A 8 -8.87 2.13 16.70
CA ALA A 8 -8.27 3.41 17.10
C ALA A 8 -6.75 3.46 16.90
N SER A 9 -6.08 2.31 16.68
CA SER A 9 -4.63 2.27 16.45
C SER A 9 -4.26 2.52 14.99
N HIS A 10 -5.08 2.06 14.03
CA HIS A 10 -4.82 2.25 12.59
C HIS A 10 -5.27 3.61 12.04
N SER A 11 -5.93 4.45 12.85
CA SER A 11 -6.49 5.72 12.38
C SER A 11 -5.39 6.66 11.91
N ASP A 12 -4.35 6.88 12.70
CA ASP A 12 -3.43 8.01 12.49
C ASP A 12 -2.58 7.84 11.23
N ALA A 13 -1.98 6.66 11.05
CA ALA A 13 -1.25 6.34 9.82
C ALA A 13 -2.14 6.41 8.58
N SER A 14 -3.41 6.01 8.69
CA SER A 14 -4.37 6.06 7.57
C SER A 14 -4.82 7.49 7.25
N TYR A 15 -5.00 8.34 8.26
CA TYR A 15 -5.27 9.77 8.10
C TYR A 15 -4.10 10.47 7.41
N ASP A 16 -2.88 10.25 7.88
CA ASP A 16 -1.67 10.85 7.29
C ASP A 16 -1.45 10.37 5.85
N LEU A 17 -1.69 9.07 5.59
CA LEU A 17 -1.66 8.51 4.25
C LEU A 17 -2.69 9.19 3.33
N ALA A 18 -3.95 9.21 3.72
CA ALA A 18 -5.03 9.76 2.90
C ALA A 18 -4.82 11.26 2.62
N TYR A 19 -4.39 12.01 3.64
CA TYR A 19 -4.01 13.41 3.49
C TYR A 19 -2.84 13.56 2.52
N HIS A 20 -1.78 12.78 2.69
CA HIS A 20 -0.62 12.84 1.82
C HIS A 20 -0.97 12.52 0.37
N LEU A 21 -1.76 11.47 0.11
CA LEU A 21 -2.17 11.10 -1.24
C LEU A 21 -3.02 12.20 -1.89
N ARG A 22 -4.03 12.71 -1.17
CA ARG A 22 -4.94 13.75 -1.66
C ARG A 22 -4.21 15.03 -2.02
N TYR A 23 -3.37 15.54 -1.12
CA TYR A 23 -2.74 16.84 -1.29
C TYR A 23 -1.48 16.83 -2.16
N ASN A 24 -0.98 15.65 -2.55
CA ASN A 24 0.12 15.51 -3.52
C ASN A 24 -0.35 14.99 -4.90
N GLY A 25 -1.66 14.94 -5.15
CA GLY A 25 -2.20 14.53 -6.46
C GLY A 25 -2.04 13.04 -6.78
N LEU A 26 -1.84 12.19 -5.76
CA LEU A 26 -1.65 10.74 -5.91
C LEU A 26 -3.01 10.03 -5.88
N GLY A 27 -3.83 10.29 -6.90
CA GLY A 27 -5.25 9.92 -6.92
C GLY A 27 -5.56 8.42 -7.07
N SER A 28 -4.61 7.60 -7.51
CA SER A 28 -4.84 6.16 -7.75
C SER A 28 -3.63 5.31 -7.39
N PRO A 29 -3.27 5.23 -6.09
CA PRO A 29 -2.17 4.39 -5.65
C PRO A 29 -2.49 2.91 -5.84
N VAL A 30 -1.47 2.09 -6.10
CA VAL A 30 -1.63 0.63 -6.22
C VAL A 30 -1.47 -0.02 -4.85
N ALA A 31 -2.53 -0.64 -4.35
CA ALA A 31 -2.54 -1.36 -3.09
C ALA A 31 -2.06 -2.81 -3.30
N LEU A 32 -0.90 -3.12 -2.71
CA LEU A 32 -0.26 -4.43 -2.72
C LEU A 32 -0.53 -5.24 -1.45
N ASP A 33 -1.37 -4.73 -0.56
CA ASP A 33 -1.92 -5.47 0.57
C ASP A 33 -3.37 -5.02 0.84
N TRP A 34 -4.11 -5.78 1.62
CA TRP A 34 -5.50 -5.49 1.94
C TRP A 34 -5.65 -4.41 3.01
N GLY A 35 -6.75 -3.65 2.97
CA GLY A 35 -7.13 -2.72 4.04
C GLY A 35 -6.96 -1.23 3.73
N PHE A 36 -6.44 -0.88 2.54
CA PHE A 36 -6.26 0.52 2.15
C PHE A 36 -7.51 1.15 1.52
N ASP A 37 -8.20 0.43 0.62
CA ASP A 37 -9.17 1.01 -0.30
C ASP A 37 -10.30 1.79 0.39
N ALA A 38 -11.07 1.12 1.25
CA ALA A 38 -12.21 1.72 1.93
C ALA A 38 -11.80 2.93 2.79
N THR A 39 -10.71 2.79 3.55
CA THR A 39 -10.22 3.82 4.47
C THR A 39 -9.70 5.04 3.71
N VAL A 40 -8.84 4.84 2.71
CA VAL A 40 -8.27 5.93 1.92
C VAL A 40 -9.38 6.65 1.15
N ARG A 41 -10.32 5.92 0.53
CA ARG A 41 -11.44 6.54 -0.19
C ARG A 41 -12.32 7.37 0.72
N PHE A 42 -12.65 6.86 1.91
CA PHE A 42 -13.45 7.60 2.89
C PHE A 42 -12.74 8.88 3.37
N LEU A 43 -11.48 8.75 3.81
CA LEU A 43 -10.72 9.87 4.39
C LEU A 43 -10.29 10.92 3.35
N SER A 44 -10.18 10.54 2.08
CA SER A 44 -9.90 11.45 0.98
C SER A 44 -11.16 12.06 0.35
N GLU A 45 -12.35 11.83 0.92
CA GLU A 45 -13.64 12.27 0.33
C GLU A 45 -13.82 11.78 -1.12
N GLY A 46 -13.32 10.58 -1.44
CA GLY A 46 -13.40 9.98 -2.76
C GLY A 46 -12.41 10.52 -3.80
N THR A 47 -11.56 11.49 -3.43
CA THR A 47 -10.55 12.04 -4.36
C THR A 47 -9.39 11.09 -4.63
N VAL A 48 -9.18 10.10 -3.76
CA VAL A 48 -8.19 9.04 -3.94
C VAL A 48 -8.90 7.69 -4.01
N THR A 49 -8.64 6.94 -5.08
CA THR A 49 -9.22 5.63 -5.35
C THR A 49 -8.09 4.61 -5.52
N PRO A 50 -7.70 3.89 -4.46
CA PRO A 50 -6.71 2.83 -4.57
C PRO A 50 -7.11 1.74 -5.56
N ILE A 51 -6.12 1.14 -6.20
CA ILE A 51 -6.28 -0.01 -7.10
C ILE A 51 -5.70 -1.23 -6.39
N GLU A 52 -6.57 -2.16 -6.00
CA GLU A 52 -6.15 -3.38 -5.32
C GLU A 52 -5.65 -4.43 -6.31
N VAL A 53 -4.39 -4.84 -6.15
CA VAL A 53 -3.77 -5.88 -6.99
C VAL A 53 -3.16 -7.02 -6.17
N PHE A 54 -3.24 -7.00 -4.83
CA PHE A 54 -2.63 -8.01 -3.96
C PHE A 54 -3.12 -9.46 -4.16
N GLY A 55 -4.34 -9.61 -4.70
CA GLY A 55 -4.98 -10.89 -4.97
C GLY A 55 -5.69 -11.50 -3.76
N TYR A 56 -6.97 -11.83 -3.92
CA TYR A 56 -7.85 -12.34 -2.86
C TYR A 56 -7.78 -13.87 -2.68
N GLY A 57 -7.16 -14.59 -3.62
CA GLY A 57 -7.18 -16.06 -3.64
C GLY A 57 -6.43 -16.74 -2.50
N SER A 58 -5.36 -16.13 -1.97
CA SER A 58 -4.61 -16.69 -0.83
C SER A 58 -3.78 -15.64 -0.08
N PRO A 59 -3.77 -15.64 1.26
CA PRO A 59 -2.93 -14.77 2.08
C PRO A 59 -1.43 -14.91 1.79
N THR A 60 -0.96 -16.09 1.37
CA THR A 60 0.47 -16.37 1.18
C THR A 60 0.87 -16.58 -0.27
N THR A 61 -0.10 -16.86 -1.15
CA THR A 61 0.14 -17.14 -2.56
C THR A 61 -0.55 -16.10 -3.43
N PRO A 62 0.17 -15.35 -4.29
CA PRO A 62 -0.44 -14.40 -5.22
C PRO A 62 -1.29 -15.11 -6.27
N ASP A 63 -2.35 -14.45 -6.70
CA ASP A 63 -3.25 -14.92 -7.76
C ASP A 63 -3.08 -14.09 -9.06
N GLU A 64 -3.99 -14.28 -10.01
CA GLU A 64 -4.02 -13.57 -11.29
C GLU A 64 -4.16 -12.04 -11.17
N ASN A 65 -4.79 -11.53 -10.10
CA ASN A 65 -4.86 -10.08 -9.90
C ASN A 65 -3.47 -9.49 -9.64
N PHE A 66 -2.61 -10.23 -8.93
CA PHE A 66 -1.24 -9.81 -8.69
C PHE A 66 -0.39 -9.81 -9.96
N ALA A 67 -0.74 -10.63 -10.96
CA ALA A 67 -0.05 -10.60 -12.25
C ALA A 67 -0.19 -9.25 -12.97
N ARG A 68 -1.21 -8.45 -12.64
CA ARG A 68 -1.43 -7.10 -13.18
C ARG A 68 -0.36 -6.10 -12.73
N LEU A 69 0.41 -6.40 -11.68
CA LEU A 69 1.49 -5.54 -11.17
C LEU A 69 2.44 -5.08 -12.28
N GLY A 70 2.74 -5.97 -13.24
CA GLY A 70 3.66 -5.69 -14.33
C GLY A 70 3.32 -4.42 -15.13
N GLY A 71 2.03 -4.20 -15.43
CA GLY A 71 1.60 -3.03 -16.20
C GLY A 71 1.68 -1.71 -15.42
N PHE A 72 1.64 -1.77 -14.08
CA PHE A 72 1.81 -0.58 -13.24
C PHE A 72 3.29 -0.17 -13.14
N LEU A 73 4.20 -1.14 -13.13
CA LEU A 73 5.65 -0.90 -13.07
C LEU A 73 6.18 -0.11 -14.28
N GLU A 74 5.45 -0.08 -15.39
CA GLU A 74 5.81 0.67 -16.60
C GLU A 74 5.60 2.19 -16.45
N ASN A 75 4.83 2.62 -15.44
CA ASN A 75 4.53 4.03 -15.21
C ASN A 75 5.24 4.55 -13.94
N PRO A 76 6.23 5.47 -14.08
CA PRO A 76 6.99 5.99 -12.94
C PRO A 76 6.17 6.92 -12.01
N ASP A 77 5.01 7.39 -12.46
CA ASP A 77 4.12 8.23 -11.64
C ASP A 77 3.27 7.40 -10.65
N VAL A 78 3.25 6.07 -10.82
CA VAL A 78 2.51 5.17 -9.93
C VAL A 78 3.25 5.02 -8.60
N VAL A 79 2.49 5.18 -7.51
CA VAL A 79 2.92 4.87 -6.15
C VAL A 79 2.26 3.59 -5.66
N TYR A 80 2.95 2.86 -4.80
CA TYR A 80 2.53 1.56 -4.28
C TYR A 80 2.38 1.61 -2.76
N LEU A 81 1.36 0.94 -2.25
CA LEU A 81 1.05 0.85 -0.82
C LEU A 81 1.25 -0.57 -0.33
N LEU A 82 2.01 -0.70 0.75
CA LEU A 82 2.27 -1.95 1.47
C LEU A 82 2.16 -1.69 2.98
N HIS A 83 1.83 -2.72 3.75
CA HIS A 83 2.09 -2.68 5.18
C HIS A 83 3.58 -2.93 5.45
N THR A 84 4.06 -2.40 6.57
CA THR A 84 5.40 -2.69 7.08
C THR A 84 5.50 -4.14 7.54
N ALA A 85 6.72 -4.69 7.58
CA ALA A 85 6.95 -6.08 7.96
C ALA A 85 6.33 -6.45 9.33
N GLY A 86 5.60 -7.58 9.35
CA GLY A 86 4.86 -8.07 10.51
C GLY A 86 3.48 -7.43 10.70
N GLN A 87 3.06 -6.51 9.82
CA GLN A 87 1.73 -5.88 9.82
C GLN A 87 0.90 -6.26 8.59
N GLU A 88 1.46 -7.07 7.68
CA GLU A 88 0.79 -7.48 6.46
C GLU A 88 -0.40 -8.43 6.68
N ALA A 89 -1.45 -8.24 5.87
CA ALA A 89 -2.54 -9.21 5.75
C ALA A 89 -2.18 -10.30 4.73
N PHE A 90 -1.49 -9.92 3.64
CA PHE A 90 -1.02 -10.80 2.59
C PHE A 90 0.51 -10.87 2.56
N ALA A 91 1.07 -11.94 3.11
CA ALA A 91 2.50 -12.19 3.17
C ALA A 91 3.13 -12.33 1.78
N GLY A 92 4.39 -11.89 1.67
CA GLY A 92 5.22 -12.05 0.47
C GLY A 92 4.99 -11.01 -0.64
N ARG A 93 4.06 -10.06 -0.47
CA ARG A 93 3.71 -9.07 -1.51
C ARG A 93 4.81 -8.03 -1.70
N ARG A 94 5.44 -7.62 -0.60
CA ARG A 94 6.58 -6.69 -0.62
C ARG A 94 7.76 -7.27 -1.39
N GLU A 95 8.17 -8.47 -1.04
CA GLU A 95 9.31 -9.16 -1.66
C GLU A 95 9.07 -9.34 -3.16
N ARG A 96 7.88 -9.81 -3.53
CA ARG A 96 7.52 -9.99 -4.94
C ARG A 96 7.46 -8.70 -5.72
N PHE A 97 7.02 -7.60 -5.10
CA PHE A 97 7.05 -6.27 -5.72
C PHE A 97 8.47 -5.82 -6.01
N ILE A 98 9.36 -5.93 -5.01
CA ILE A 98 10.78 -5.59 -5.13
C ILE A 98 11.41 -6.45 -6.24
N ASP A 99 11.23 -7.76 -6.20
CA ASP A 99 11.76 -8.69 -7.20
C ASP A 99 11.24 -8.36 -8.61
N ALA A 100 9.95 -8.06 -8.75
CA ALA A 100 9.33 -7.72 -10.03
C ALA A 100 9.85 -6.42 -10.62
N ALA A 101 10.09 -5.40 -9.79
CA ALA A 101 10.68 -4.14 -10.20
C ALA A 101 12.16 -4.32 -10.58
N THR A 102 12.96 -4.98 -9.75
CA THR A 102 14.38 -5.22 -10.00
C THR A 102 14.62 -6.10 -11.23
N ALA A 103 13.77 -7.11 -11.48
CA ALA A 103 13.84 -7.93 -12.70
C ALA A 103 13.63 -7.12 -13.99
N ARG A 104 13.04 -5.93 -13.90
CA ARG A 104 12.84 -4.98 -15.01
C ARG A 104 13.92 -3.89 -15.08
N GLY A 105 14.94 -3.97 -14.23
CA GLY A 105 15.97 -2.94 -14.11
C GLY A 105 15.49 -1.68 -13.38
N LEU A 106 14.33 -1.71 -12.73
CA LEU A 106 13.82 -0.59 -11.93
C LEU A 106 14.35 -0.68 -10.50
N THR A 107 14.50 0.47 -9.85
CA THR A 107 14.90 0.60 -8.46
C THR A 107 13.69 0.92 -7.58
N PRO A 108 13.26 0.01 -6.69
CA PRO A 108 12.26 0.32 -5.67
C PRO A 108 12.81 1.35 -4.69
N HIS A 109 12.05 2.43 -4.48
CA HIS A 109 12.39 3.51 -3.57
C HIS A 109 11.28 3.67 -2.54
N LEU A 110 11.63 3.50 -1.26
CA LEU A 110 10.72 3.78 -0.15
C LEU A 110 10.61 5.30 0.02
N GLU A 111 9.50 5.86 -0.45
CA GLU A 111 9.27 7.31 -0.43
C GLU A 111 8.88 7.80 0.96
N LYS A 112 8.02 7.05 1.65
CA LYS A 112 7.53 7.44 2.97
C LYS A 112 7.05 6.24 3.78
N VAL A 113 7.18 6.35 5.10
CA VAL A 113 6.55 5.45 6.07
C VAL A 113 5.56 6.26 6.90
N PHE A 114 4.36 5.72 7.08
CA PHE A 114 3.34 6.28 7.97
C PHE A 114 3.25 5.41 9.22
N SER A 115 3.35 6.08 10.37
CA SER A 115 3.38 5.43 11.68
C SER A 115 2.13 5.74 12.48
N GLN A 116 1.82 4.88 13.43
CA GLN A 116 0.85 5.13 14.47
C GLN A 116 1.34 6.22 15.43
N ARG A 117 0.45 6.69 16.31
CA ARG A 117 0.76 7.73 17.31
C ARG A 117 1.92 7.38 18.23
N ASP A 118 2.10 6.09 18.52
CA ASP A 118 3.17 5.58 19.37
C ASP A 118 4.51 5.41 18.62
N GLY A 119 4.54 5.75 17.33
CA GLY A 119 5.71 5.64 16.47
C GLY A 119 5.83 4.30 15.74
N THR A 120 4.95 3.32 16.02
CA THR A 120 4.95 2.02 15.33
C THR A 120 4.73 2.25 13.82
N PRO A 121 5.70 1.89 12.96
CA PRO A 121 5.51 2.03 11.52
C PRO A 121 4.45 1.03 11.07
N LEU A 122 3.56 1.45 10.17
CA LEU A 122 2.43 0.64 9.74
C LEU A 122 2.31 0.53 8.21
N ILE A 123 2.47 1.65 7.50
CA ILE A 123 2.23 1.72 6.06
C ILE A 123 3.48 2.27 5.38
N GLU A 124 3.83 1.68 4.24
CA GLU A 124 4.92 2.09 3.38
C GLU A 124 4.35 2.59 2.03
N LEU A 125 4.84 3.74 1.59
CA LEU A 125 4.61 4.30 0.26
C LEU A 125 5.89 4.15 -0.56
N TRP A 126 5.76 3.48 -1.69
CA TRP A 126 6.87 3.14 -2.57
C TRP A 126 6.70 3.77 -3.95
N ARG A 127 7.83 4.06 -4.60
CA ARG A 127 7.94 4.32 -6.04
C ARG A 127 8.90 3.34 -6.68
N VAL A 128 8.84 3.24 -7.99
CA VAL A 128 9.86 2.57 -8.80
C VAL A 128 10.48 3.58 -9.73
N LEU A 129 11.81 3.63 -9.77
CA LEU A 129 12.58 4.58 -10.57
C LEU A 129 13.38 3.82 -11.64
N PRO A 130 13.59 4.40 -12.83
CA PRO A 130 14.52 3.85 -13.83
C PRO A 130 15.97 3.80 -13.34
#